data_AF-A0A1H1RXN0-F1
#
_entry.id   AF-A0A1H1RXN0-F1
#
_cell.length_a   1.000
_cell.length_b   1.000
_cell.length_c   1.000
_cell.angle_alpha   90.00
_cell.angle_beta   90.00
_cell.angle_gamma   90.00
#
_symmetry.space_group_name_H-M   'P 1'
#
loop_
_entity.id
_entity.type
_entity.pdbx_description
1 polymer ?
#
loop_
_entity_poly.entity_id
_entity_poly.type
_entity_poly.pdbx_seq_one_letter_code
_entity_poly.pdbx_strand_id
1 'polypeptide(L)'
;MTTGVQAAEADARGRLVIHERVVRKIAEQAAAAVAGRTEQATVWERLGRRRLPHASARVLGRHVRVEVEVSAPGGRALPDLAATVRDAIAREVGELTGLTVDRVDVRVAAVAPYRPPPEAEPLPAAGRPAAPGIARKAGLLVALLLVALGVAGLYDALVQGDVVDGRKLVEPLLEWLDGLEPQDWMVPAGIAVALAGLALVLAALWPRPRRSLPVAARTGVFATRGAVEELTVDSAAGHGGVLDASARARRRGVRVRVLTDGEPETPAEVRQGVTERLARLARTPKVRVGARRKERR
;
A
#
# COMPACT_ATOMS: atom_id res chain seq x y z
N MET A 1 -13.91 -61.54 20.95
CA MET A 1 -13.30 -61.17 19.65
C MET A 1 -14.27 -60.42 18.70
N THR A 2 -15.39 -59.89 19.19
CA THR A 2 -16.46 -59.28 18.35
C THR A 2 -16.54 -57.75 18.44
N THR A 3 -15.83 -57.11 19.38
CA THR A 3 -15.89 -55.65 19.62
C THR A 3 -15.00 -54.83 18.68
N GLY A 4 -13.96 -55.42 18.08
CA GLY A 4 -13.05 -54.72 17.16
C GLY A 4 -13.61 -54.53 15.74
N VAL A 5 -14.50 -55.42 15.29
CA VAL A 5 -15.10 -55.34 13.95
C VAL A 5 -16.22 -54.30 13.91
N GLN A 6 -16.98 -54.12 15.00
CA GLN A 6 -18.03 -53.11 15.09
C GLN A 6 -17.52 -51.67 15.12
N ALA A 7 -16.34 -51.41 15.70
CA ALA A 7 -15.74 -50.07 15.68
C ALA A 7 -15.28 -49.66 14.26
N ALA A 8 -14.80 -50.62 13.46
CA ALA A 8 -14.43 -50.39 12.06
C ALA A 8 -15.66 -50.26 11.13
N GLU A 9 -16.76 -50.96 11.42
CA GLU A 9 -18.02 -50.80 10.68
C GLU A 9 -18.81 -49.53 11.06
N ALA A 10 -18.65 -49.02 12.28
CA ALA A 10 -19.28 -47.77 12.72
C ALA A 10 -18.69 -46.55 11.97
N ASP A 11 -17.38 -46.55 11.73
CA ASP A 11 -16.68 -45.52 10.94
C ASP A 11 -17.08 -45.53 9.44
N ALA A 12 -17.67 -46.62 8.96
CA ALA A 12 -18.16 -46.74 7.58
C ALA A 12 -19.60 -46.22 7.39
N ARG A 13 -20.36 -45.95 8.46
CA ARG A 13 -21.73 -45.45 8.40
C ARG A 13 -21.77 -43.91 8.43
N GLY A 14 -21.51 -43.32 7.27
CA GLY A 14 -21.87 -41.93 6.99
C GLY A 14 -20.68 -40.99 6.75
N ARG A 15 -20.12 -41.03 5.54
CA ARG A 15 -19.14 -40.03 5.10
C ARG A 15 -19.88 -38.79 4.58
N LEU A 16 -19.85 -37.69 5.35
CA LEU A 16 -20.32 -36.38 4.88
C LEU A 16 -19.31 -35.79 3.91
N VAL A 17 -19.70 -35.68 2.63
CA VAL A 17 -18.88 -35.01 1.61
C VAL A 17 -19.48 -33.63 1.33
N ILE A 18 -18.80 -32.59 1.80
CA ILE A 18 -19.21 -31.20 1.54
C ILE A 18 -18.66 -30.80 0.18
N HIS A 19 -19.54 -30.66 -0.80
CA HIS A 19 -19.15 -30.20 -2.12
C HIS A 19 -18.78 -28.71 -2.12
N GLU A 20 -17.81 -28.33 -2.95
CA GLU A 20 -17.42 -26.93 -3.20
C GLU A 20 -18.62 -26.04 -3.55
N ARG A 21 -19.63 -26.61 -4.21
CA ARG A 21 -20.88 -25.94 -4.55
C ARG A 21 -21.64 -25.45 -3.30
N VAL A 22 -21.60 -26.18 -2.20
CA VAL A 22 -22.25 -25.81 -0.93
C VAL A 22 -21.51 -24.64 -0.31
N VAL A 23 -20.17 -24.74 -0.19
CA VAL A 23 -19.35 -23.64 0.36
C VAL A 23 -19.53 -22.37 -0.47
N ARG A 24 -19.52 -22.48 -1.79
CA ARG A 24 -19.82 -21.36 -2.68
C ARG A 24 -21.15 -20.69 -2.34
N LYS A 25 -22.21 -21.46 -2.08
CA LYS A 25 -23.53 -20.91 -1.78
C LYS A 25 -23.58 -20.21 -0.43
N ILE A 26 -22.92 -20.77 0.56
CA ILE A 26 -22.76 -20.14 1.87
C ILE A 26 -21.99 -18.82 1.73
N ALA A 27 -20.87 -18.83 1.00
CA ALA A 27 -20.07 -17.63 0.77
C ALA A 27 -20.82 -16.54 -0.03
N GLU A 28 -21.57 -16.91 -1.07
CA GLU A 28 -22.44 -15.98 -1.81
C GLU A 28 -23.50 -15.34 -0.91
N GLN A 29 -24.10 -16.12 0.00
CA GLN A 29 -25.10 -15.65 0.95
C GLN A 29 -24.50 -14.72 2.02
N ALA A 30 -23.38 -15.12 2.63
CA ALA A 30 -22.63 -14.33 3.61
C ALA A 30 -22.19 -12.98 3.02
N ALA A 31 -21.64 -13.01 1.79
CA ALA A 31 -21.24 -11.80 1.08
C ALA A 31 -22.44 -10.89 0.77
N ALA A 32 -23.57 -11.47 0.35
CA ALA A 32 -24.78 -10.72 0.06
C ALA A 32 -25.36 -10.03 1.30
N ALA A 33 -25.23 -10.64 2.48
CA ALA A 33 -25.69 -10.04 3.74
C ALA A 33 -24.91 -8.76 4.10
N VAL A 34 -23.61 -8.69 3.77
CA VAL A 34 -22.75 -7.55 4.11
C VAL A 34 -22.74 -6.48 3.00
N ALA A 35 -22.50 -6.91 1.75
CA ALA A 35 -22.29 -6.02 0.62
C ALA A 35 -23.59 -5.65 -0.11
N GLY A 36 -24.70 -6.33 0.22
CA GLY A 36 -25.94 -6.26 -0.54
C GLY A 36 -25.87 -7.07 -1.83
N ARG A 37 -27.02 -7.24 -2.48
CA ARG A 37 -27.09 -7.69 -3.86
C ARG A 37 -27.21 -6.46 -4.75
N THR A 38 -26.50 -6.42 -5.87
CA THR A 38 -26.82 -5.46 -6.93
C THR A 38 -28.20 -5.80 -7.51
N GLU A 39 -29.24 -5.17 -6.99
CA GLU A 39 -30.50 -4.98 -7.70
C GLU A 39 -30.36 -3.68 -8.50
N GLN A 40 -30.75 -3.71 -9.78
CA GLN A 40 -30.70 -2.59 -10.75
C GLN A 40 -29.41 -2.45 -11.57
N ALA A 41 -29.36 -3.27 -12.62
CA ALA A 41 -28.86 -2.84 -13.93
C ALA A 41 -29.87 -3.34 -14.97
N THR A 42 -30.31 -2.43 -15.83
CA THR A 42 -31.36 -2.58 -16.85
C THR A 42 -31.17 -3.87 -17.66
N VAL A 43 -32.26 -4.49 -18.12
CA VAL A 43 -32.30 -5.79 -18.83
C VAL A 43 -31.24 -5.94 -19.94
N TRP A 44 -30.82 -4.84 -20.56
CA TRP A 44 -29.80 -4.78 -21.62
C TRP A 44 -28.34 -4.90 -21.13
N GLU A 45 -28.01 -4.57 -19.89
CA GLU A 45 -26.65 -4.75 -19.31
C GLU A 45 -26.41 -6.20 -18.82
N ARG A 46 -27.44 -7.06 -18.85
CA ARG A 46 -27.39 -8.46 -18.40
C ARG A 46 -26.61 -9.37 -19.34
N LEU A 47 -26.32 -8.96 -20.58
CA LEU A 47 -25.79 -9.87 -21.60
C LEU A 47 -24.31 -10.27 -21.40
N GLY A 48 -23.59 -9.65 -20.47
CA GLY A 48 -22.14 -9.92 -20.33
C GLY A 48 -21.55 -9.89 -18.91
N ARG A 49 -22.32 -9.62 -17.85
CA ARG A 49 -21.80 -9.51 -16.48
C ARG A 49 -22.47 -10.51 -15.54
N ARG A 50 -21.66 -11.34 -14.85
CA ARG A 50 -22.14 -12.28 -13.82
C ARG A 50 -22.89 -11.53 -12.71
N ARG A 51 -23.93 -12.16 -12.15
CA ARG A 51 -24.62 -11.62 -10.97
C ARG A 51 -23.65 -11.56 -9.79
N LEU A 52 -23.51 -10.38 -9.19
CA LEU A 52 -22.78 -10.19 -7.95
C LEU A 52 -23.75 -10.26 -6.75
N PRO A 53 -23.32 -10.80 -5.60
CA PRO A 53 -22.01 -11.40 -5.34
C PRO A 53 -21.84 -12.78 -5.98
N HIS A 54 -20.63 -13.11 -6.41
CA HIS A 54 -20.28 -14.42 -6.96
C HIS A 54 -19.07 -14.99 -6.23
N ALA A 55 -19.15 -16.23 -5.77
CA ALA A 55 -18.05 -16.89 -5.10
C ALA A 55 -17.57 -18.12 -5.87
N SER A 56 -16.30 -18.45 -5.71
CA SER A 56 -15.73 -19.76 -5.99
C SER A 56 -15.05 -20.28 -4.72
N ALA A 57 -15.08 -21.58 -4.53
CA ALA A 57 -14.47 -22.22 -3.37
C ALA A 57 -13.68 -23.44 -3.84
N ARG A 58 -12.48 -23.62 -3.29
CA ARG A 58 -11.70 -24.85 -3.46
C ARG A 58 -11.53 -25.54 -2.11
N VAL A 59 -12.03 -26.77 -2.02
CA VAL A 59 -12.03 -27.56 -0.78
C VAL A 59 -10.92 -28.61 -0.87
N LEU A 60 -10.01 -28.60 0.09
CA LEU A 60 -8.86 -29.51 0.20
C LEU A 60 -8.90 -30.17 1.59
N GLY A 61 -9.44 -31.38 1.66
CA GLY A 61 -9.65 -32.07 2.93
C GLY A 61 -10.60 -31.27 3.83
N ARG A 62 -10.10 -30.78 4.97
CA ARG A 62 -10.86 -29.93 5.91
C ARG A 62 -10.64 -28.44 5.72
N HIS A 63 -9.81 -28.05 4.74
CA HIS A 63 -9.44 -26.66 4.51
C HIS A 63 -10.14 -26.12 3.27
N VAL A 64 -10.47 -24.83 3.30
CA VAL A 64 -11.13 -24.17 2.17
C VAL A 64 -10.54 -22.81 1.89
N ARG A 65 -10.38 -22.52 0.60
CA ARG A 65 -10.05 -21.18 0.09
C ARG A 65 -11.23 -20.66 -0.71
N VAL A 66 -11.62 -19.43 -0.44
CA VAL A 66 -12.78 -18.78 -1.06
C VAL A 66 -12.31 -17.53 -1.79
N GLU A 67 -12.72 -17.41 -3.05
CA GLU A 67 -12.59 -16.16 -3.80
C GLU A 67 -14.00 -15.62 -4.05
N VAL A 68 -14.23 -14.35 -3.75
CA VAL A 68 -15.54 -13.72 -3.90
C VAL A 68 -15.45 -12.38 -4.63
N GLU A 69 -16.28 -12.21 -5.64
CA GLU A 69 -16.49 -10.94 -6.33
C GLU A 69 -17.74 -10.25 -5.78
N VAL A 70 -17.59 -9.02 -5.29
CA VAL A 70 -18.67 -8.22 -4.68
C VAL A 70 -18.79 -6.84 -5.32
N SER A 71 -19.98 -6.26 -5.19
CA SER A 71 -20.22 -4.83 -5.45
C SER A 71 -20.14 -4.03 -4.15
N ALA A 72 -19.48 -2.88 -4.17
CA ALA A 72 -19.45 -1.97 -3.03
C ALA A 72 -20.53 -0.88 -3.16
N PRO A 73 -21.33 -0.61 -2.13
CA PRO A 73 -22.14 0.60 -2.08
C PRO A 73 -21.22 1.84 -2.06
N GLY A 74 -21.65 2.92 -2.73
CA GLY A 74 -20.92 4.17 -2.74
C GLY A 74 -20.80 4.75 -1.32
N GLY A 75 -19.63 5.31 -0.99
CA GLY A 75 -19.40 5.99 0.29
C GLY A 75 -18.83 5.13 1.42
N ARG A 76 -18.63 3.81 1.23
CA ARG A 76 -17.86 3.00 2.19
C ARG A 76 -16.38 2.90 1.79
N ALA A 77 -15.51 2.82 2.79
CA ALA A 77 -14.13 2.44 2.58
C ALA A 77 -14.06 0.99 2.08
N LEU A 78 -13.47 0.79 0.90
CA LEU A 78 -13.33 -0.55 0.30
C LEU A 78 -12.57 -1.55 1.18
N PRO A 79 -11.49 -1.16 1.90
CA PRO A 79 -10.80 -2.08 2.80
C PRO A 79 -11.69 -2.59 3.93
N ASP A 80 -12.51 -1.71 4.52
CA ASP A 80 -13.40 -2.06 5.63
C ASP A 80 -14.52 -2.99 5.16
N LEU A 81 -15.08 -2.71 3.97
CA LEU A 81 -16.05 -3.61 3.35
C LEU A 81 -15.43 -4.98 3.08
N ALA A 82 -14.23 -5.03 2.50
CA ALA A 82 -13.54 -6.29 2.21
C ALA A 82 -13.19 -7.06 3.50
N ALA A 83 -12.77 -6.39 4.57
CA ALA A 83 -12.56 -7.01 5.88
C ALA A 83 -13.87 -7.61 6.42
N THR A 84 -14.94 -6.83 6.42
CA THR A 84 -16.26 -7.28 6.90
C THR A 84 -16.78 -8.48 6.11
N VAL A 85 -16.61 -8.47 4.78
CA VAL A 85 -16.99 -9.61 3.92
C VAL A 85 -16.14 -10.84 4.21
N ARG A 86 -14.81 -10.69 4.40
CA ARG A 86 -13.92 -11.81 4.75
C ARG A 86 -14.31 -12.44 6.07
N ASP A 87 -14.56 -11.62 7.09
CA ASP A 87 -14.91 -12.09 8.44
C ASP A 87 -16.27 -12.80 8.42
N ALA A 88 -17.25 -12.26 7.70
CA ALA A 88 -18.56 -12.89 7.54
C ALA A 88 -18.47 -14.25 6.84
N ILE A 89 -17.74 -14.35 5.73
CA ILE A 89 -17.56 -15.61 4.99
C ILE A 89 -16.80 -16.63 5.86
N ALA A 90 -15.70 -16.21 6.50
CA ALA A 90 -14.89 -17.09 7.33
C ALA A 90 -15.73 -17.71 8.47
N ARG A 91 -16.52 -16.87 9.14
CA ARG A 91 -17.43 -17.30 10.21
C ARG A 91 -18.51 -18.25 9.69
N GLU A 92 -19.27 -17.85 8.67
CA GLU A 92 -20.46 -18.60 8.23
C GLU A 92 -20.09 -19.93 7.57
N VAL A 93 -18.98 -19.98 6.82
CA VAL A 93 -18.45 -21.25 6.29
C VAL A 93 -17.95 -22.13 7.42
N GLY A 94 -17.21 -21.58 8.40
CA GLY A 94 -16.72 -22.34 9.55
C GLY A 94 -17.85 -22.94 10.38
N GLU A 95 -18.87 -22.15 10.69
CA GLU A 95 -20.02 -22.56 11.51
C GLU A 95 -20.90 -23.61 10.80
N LEU A 96 -21.24 -23.40 9.52
CA LEU A 96 -22.18 -24.28 8.81
C LEU A 96 -21.55 -25.55 8.24
N THR A 97 -20.24 -25.55 7.98
CA THR A 97 -19.56 -26.69 7.34
C THR A 97 -18.53 -27.38 8.22
N GLY A 98 -18.06 -26.74 9.29
CA GLY A 98 -16.95 -27.23 10.11
C GLY A 98 -15.59 -27.23 9.38
N LEU A 99 -15.49 -26.61 8.19
CA LEU A 99 -14.25 -26.45 7.45
C LEU A 99 -13.42 -25.28 8.01
N THR A 100 -12.11 -25.41 7.94
CA THR A 100 -11.18 -24.32 8.29
C THR A 100 -10.94 -23.45 7.06
N VAL A 101 -11.25 -22.16 7.17
CA VAL A 101 -11.05 -21.21 6.07
C VAL A 101 -9.62 -20.68 6.12
N ASP A 102 -8.77 -21.12 5.20
CA ASP A 102 -7.36 -20.69 5.15
C ASP A 102 -7.22 -19.26 4.61
N ARG A 103 -8.06 -18.91 3.64
CA ARG A 103 -7.97 -17.65 2.92
C ARG A 103 -9.29 -17.27 2.26
N VAL A 104 -9.63 -15.99 2.36
CA VAL A 104 -10.73 -15.36 1.63
C VAL A 104 -10.20 -14.18 0.83
N ASP A 105 -10.19 -14.31 -0.49
CA ASP A 105 -9.81 -13.24 -1.42
C ASP A 105 -11.07 -12.51 -1.88
N VAL A 106 -11.19 -11.23 -1.52
CA VAL A 106 -12.34 -10.38 -1.86
C VAL A 106 -11.97 -9.43 -2.98
N ARG A 107 -12.65 -9.55 -4.10
CA ARG A 107 -12.52 -8.66 -5.25
C ARG A 107 -13.73 -7.74 -5.35
N VAL A 108 -13.50 -6.44 -5.21
CA VAL A 108 -14.54 -5.44 -5.48
C VAL A 108 -14.60 -5.18 -6.99
N ALA A 109 -15.57 -5.78 -7.66
CA ALA A 109 -15.72 -5.71 -9.12
C ALA A 109 -16.41 -4.43 -9.59
N ALA A 110 -17.27 -3.86 -8.75
CA ALA A 110 -18.02 -2.64 -9.03
C ALA A 110 -18.19 -1.80 -7.77
N VAL A 111 -18.21 -0.48 -7.93
CA VAL A 111 -18.54 0.46 -6.86
C VAL A 111 -19.70 1.32 -7.35
N ALA A 112 -20.81 1.33 -6.61
CA ALA A 112 -21.93 2.19 -6.94
C ALA A 112 -21.51 3.66 -6.85
N PRO A 113 -22.03 4.54 -7.72
CA PRO A 113 -21.71 5.96 -7.65
C PRO A 113 -22.10 6.50 -6.26
N TYR A 114 -21.15 7.16 -5.60
CA TYR A 114 -21.46 7.88 -4.37
C TYR A 114 -22.35 9.05 -4.72
N ARG A 115 -23.58 9.03 -4.23
CA ARG A 115 -24.49 10.17 -4.29
C ARG A 115 -24.41 10.88 -2.94
N PRO A 116 -23.76 12.04 -2.85
CA PRO A 116 -23.78 12.80 -1.62
C PRO A 116 -25.22 13.18 -1.26
N PRO A 117 -25.55 13.33 0.04
CA PRO A 117 -26.80 13.94 0.47
C PRO A 117 -26.99 15.29 -0.25
N PRO A 118 -28.23 15.68 -0.60
CA PRO A 118 -28.49 16.91 -1.35
C PRO A 118 -28.01 18.19 -0.64
N GLU A 119 -27.85 18.12 0.67
CA GLU A 119 -27.36 19.22 1.53
C GLU A 119 -25.83 19.26 1.64
N ALA A 120 -25.11 18.24 1.16
CA ALA A 120 -23.67 18.19 1.28
C ALA A 120 -23.02 19.10 0.23
N GLU A 121 -22.42 20.19 0.70
CA GLU A 121 -21.64 21.08 -0.13
C GLU A 121 -20.46 20.31 -0.78
N PRO A 122 -20.25 20.43 -2.11
CA PRO A 122 -19.22 19.67 -2.79
C PRO A 122 -17.84 20.06 -2.24
N LEU A 123 -17.15 19.08 -1.65
CA LEU A 123 -15.79 19.27 -1.15
C LEU A 123 -14.87 19.79 -2.27
N PRO A 124 -13.97 20.74 -1.97
CA PRO A 124 -13.01 21.22 -2.95
C PRO A 124 -12.15 20.06 -3.47
N ALA A 125 -11.77 20.13 -4.75
CA ALA A 125 -10.96 19.09 -5.38
C ALA A 125 -9.68 18.84 -4.57
N ALA A 126 -9.44 17.58 -4.20
CA ALA A 126 -8.28 17.22 -3.40
C ALA A 126 -6.98 17.65 -4.10
N GLY A 127 -6.14 18.39 -3.38
CA GLY A 127 -4.82 18.77 -3.85
C GLY A 127 -3.96 17.55 -4.17
N ARG A 128 -3.14 17.63 -5.22
CA ARG A 128 -2.29 16.51 -5.62
C ARG A 128 -1.31 16.15 -4.49
N PRO A 129 -1.26 14.88 -4.03
CA PRO A 129 -0.37 14.50 -2.95
C PRO A 129 1.09 14.71 -3.35
N ALA A 130 1.81 15.48 -2.53
CA ALA A 130 3.19 15.88 -2.75
C ALA A 130 4.11 15.26 -1.68
N ALA A 131 5.26 14.72 -2.08
CA ALA A 131 6.23 14.15 -1.13
C ALA A 131 7.00 15.25 -0.40
N PRO A 132 7.46 15.07 0.85
CA PRO A 132 8.27 16.08 1.54
C PRO A 132 9.50 16.46 0.68
N GLY A 133 9.73 17.76 0.51
CA GLY A 133 10.85 18.31 -0.25
C GLY A 133 12.15 18.30 0.55
N ILE A 134 13.25 18.70 -0.11
CA ILE A 134 14.59 18.82 0.51
C ILE A 134 14.58 19.82 1.67
N ALA A 135 13.71 20.84 1.59
CA ALA A 135 13.43 21.81 2.66
C ALA A 135 13.19 21.17 4.04
N ARG A 136 12.60 19.96 4.12
CA ARG A 136 12.39 19.29 5.42
C ARG A 136 13.71 18.93 6.12
N LYS A 137 14.73 18.51 5.35
CA LYS A 137 16.04 18.16 5.93
C LYS A 137 16.82 19.40 6.33
N ALA A 138 16.80 20.44 5.48
CA ALA A 138 17.44 21.72 5.76
C ALA A 138 16.83 22.38 7.01
N GLY A 139 15.49 22.45 7.07
CA GLY A 139 14.78 22.99 8.24
C GLY A 139 15.06 22.22 9.53
N LEU A 140 15.17 20.88 9.45
CA LEU A 140 15.55 20.07 10.63
C LEU A 140 16.96 20.40 11.12
N LEU A 141 17.93 20.55 10.22
CA LEU A 141 19.30 20.92 10.60
C LEU A 141 19.35 22.31 11.24
N VAL A 142 18.67 23.30 10.66
CA VAL A 142 18.62 24.67 11.19
C VAL A 142 17.94 24.69 12.56
N ALA A 143 16.82 23.98 12.72
CA ALA A 143 16.13 23.87 14.00
C ALA A 143 17.04 23.25 15.07
N LEU A 144 17.78 22.19 14.73
CA LEU A 144 18.69 21.52 15.67
C LEU A 144 19.85 22.43 16.07
N LEU A 145 20.40 23.21 15.13
CA LEU A 145 21.42 24.22 15.41
C LEU A 145 20.91 25.32 16.36
N LEU A 146 19.71 25.86 16.10
CA LEU A 146 19.11 26.89 16.96
C LEU A 146 18.80 26.36 18.36
N VAL A 147 18.31 25.12 18.46
CA VAL A 147 18.07 24.48 19.76
C VAL A 147 19.38 24.28 20.51
N ALA A 148 20.43 23.78 19.85
CA ALA A 148 21.74 23.60 20.49
C ALA A 148 22.31 24.94 21.00
N LEU A 149 22.20 26.00 20.20
CA LEU A 149 22.64 27.33 20.59
C LEU A 149 21.84 27.89 21.79
N GLY A 150 20.51 27.73 21.77
CA GLY A 150 19.66 28.16 22.87
C GLY A 150 19.94 27.41 24.17
N VAL A 151 20.18 26.09 24.11
CA VAL A 151 20.56 25.28 25.28
C VAL A 151 21.92 25.71 25.82
N ALA A 152 22.91 25.95 24.95
CA ALA A 152 24.22 26.44 25.37
C ALA A 152 24.12 27.81 26.06
N GLY A 153 23.31 28.73 25.53
CA GLY A 153 23.06 30.03 26.16
C GLY A 153 22.35 29.93 27.51
N LEU A 154 21.36 29.04 27.64
CA LEU A 154 20.68 28.82 28.92
C LEU A 154 21.61 28.19 29.96
N TYR A 155 22.47 27.26 29.54
CA TYR A 155 23.49 26.67 30.40
C TYR A 155 24.47 27.73 30.92
N ASP A 156 24.96 28.61 30.04
CA ASP A 156 25.84 29.71 30.44
C ASP A 156 25.18 30.68 31.43
N ALA A 157 23.89 30.97 31.25
CA ALA A 157 23.13 31.79 32.20
C ALA A 157 22.98 31.12 33.58
N LEU A 158 22.83 29.80 33.63
CA LEU A 158 22.76 29.03 34.88
C LEU A 158 24.13 28.96 35.59
N VAL A 159 25.21 28.81 34.83
CA VAL A 159 26.58 28.86 35.35
C VAL A 159 26.90 30.26 35.88
N GLN A 160 26.49 31.32 35.18
CA GLN A 160 26.69 32.71 35.65
C GLN A 160 25.90 33.01 36.93
N GLY A 161 24.75 32.37 37.14
CA GLY A 161 23.96 32.48 38.35
C GLY A 161 24.44 31.60 39.51
N ASP A 162 25.57 30.91 39.38
CA ASP A 162 26.15 29.99 40.38
C ASP A 162 25.21 28.82 40.76
N VAL A 163 24.26 28.49 39.86
CA VAL A 163 23.30 27.40 40.05
C VAL A 163 23.92 26.06 39.67
N VAL A 164 24.90 26.07 38.76
CA VAL A 164 25.58 24.89 38.22
C VAL A 164 27.08 25.16 38.16
N ASP A 165 27.86 24.33 38.85
CA ASP A 165 29.33 24.34 38.74
C ASP A 165 29.75 23.86 37.36
N GLY A 166 30.29 24.78 36.54
CA GLY A 166 30.70 24.46 35.19
C GLY A 166 31.43 25.60 34.50
N ARG A 167 32.09 25.29 33.37
CA ARG A 167 32.70 26.31 32.51
C ARG A 167 31.68 26.80 31.48
N LYS A 168 31.64 28.11 31.24
CA LYS A 168 30.81 28.71 30.18
C LYS A 168 31.23 28.16 28.81
N LEU A 169 30.25 27.85 27.97
CA LEU A 169 30.40 27.22 26.66
C LEU A 169 30.34 28.24 25.51
N VAL A 170 29.57 29.31 25.67
CA VAL A 170 29.34 30.35 24.66
C VAL A 170 30.30 31.53 24.83
N GLU A 171 30.60 31.92 26.07
CA GLU A 171 31.50 33.05 26.37
C GLU A 171 32.91 32.90 25.76
N PRO A 172 33.59 31.74 25.88
CA PRO A 172 34.92 31.56 25.25
C PRO A 172 34.87 31.57 23.72
N LEU A 173 33.73 31.17 23.14
CA LEU A 173 33.53 31.19 21.69
C LEU A 173 33.35 32.64 21.20
N LEU A 174 32.64 33.47 21.97
CA LEU A 174 32.44 34.89 21.68
C LEU A 174 33.74 35.68 21.82
N GLU A 175 34.50 35.47 22.90
CA GLU A 175 35.81 36.10 23.08
C GLU A 175 36.79 35.71 21.96
N TRP A 176 36.77 34.46 21.51
CA TRP A 176 37.55 34.02 20.35
C TRP A 176 37.11 34.75 19.08
N LEU A 177 35.80 34.98 18.89
CA LEU A 177 35.25 35.65 17.73
C LEU A 177 35.56 37.16 17.72
N ASP A 178 35.51 37.81 18.88
CA ASP A 178 35.83 39.23 19.07
C ASP A 178 37.34 39.50 18.96
N GLY A 179 38.17 38.52 19.31
CA GLY A 179 39.63 38.56 19.14
C GLY A 179 40.12 38.31 17.69
N LEU A 180 39.22 38.12 16.72
CA LEU A 180 39.61 37.90 15.32
C LEU A 180 40.08 39.21 14.67
N GLU A 181 41.40 39.35 14.54
CA GLU A 181 41.98 40.36 13.64
C GLU A 181 41.74 39.99 12.18
N PRO A 182 41.65 40.97 11.24
CA PRO A 182 41.47 40.69 9.83
C PRO A 182 42.61 39.83 9.27
N GLN A 183 42.31 38.58 8.93
CA GLN A 183 43.26 37.65 8.31
C GLN A 183 42.82 37.29 6.88
N ASP A 184 43.78 37.05 6.00
CA ASP A 184 43.52 36.81 4.57
C ASP A 184 42.63 35.58 4.29
N TRP A 185 42.57 34.62 5.20
CA TRP A 185 41.69 33.45 5.10
C TRP A 185 40.23 33.75 5.48
N MET A 186 39.95 34.86 6.18
CA MET A 186 38.60 35.22 6.60
C MET A 186 37.70 35.57 5.41
N VAL A 187 38.26 36.16 4.35
CA VAL A 187 37.52 36.48 3.12
C VAL A 187 36.99 35.20 2.44
N PRO A 188 37.81 34.19 2.10
CA PRO A 188 37.30 32.95 1.52
C PRO A 188 36.42 32.16 2.49
N ALA A 189 36.69 32.19 3.80
CA ALA A 189 35.81 31.56 4.79
C ALA A 189 34.42 32.21 4.84
N GLY A 190 34.35 33.55 4.87
CA GLY A 190 33.10 34.30 4.84
C GLY A 190 32.31 34.04 3.56
N ILE A 191 32.99 34.00 2.40
CA ILE A 191 32.37 33.61 1.12
C ILE A 191 31.79 32.19 1.21
N ALA A 192 32.53 31.22 1.76
CA ALA A 192 32.04 29.86 1.92
C ALA A 192 30.79 29.77 2.81
N VAL A 193 30.76 30.52 3.93
CA VAL A 193 29.59 30.61 4.81
C VAL A 193 28.40 31.26 4.10
N ALA A 194 28.63 32.35 3.36
CA ALA A 194 27.59 33.02 2.58
C ALA A 194 27.00 32.10 1.50
N LEU A 195 27.85 31.34 0.80
CA LEU A 195 27.41 30.34 -0.19
C LEU A 195 26.61 29.20 0.45
N ALA A 196 27.01 28.74 1.64
CA ALA A 196 26.27 27.72 2.37
C ALA A 196 24.88 28.23 2.82
N GLY A 197 24.80 29.46 3.31
CA GLY A 197 23.53 30.13 3.65
C GLY A 197 22.63 30.31 2.44
N LEU A 198 23.19 30.77 1.31
CA LEU A 198 22.46 30.89 0.05
C LEU A 198 21.96 29.53 -0.45
N ALA A 199 22.79 28.48 -0.35
CA ALA A 199 22.40 27.12 -0.72
C ALA A 199 21.23 26.61 0.14
N LEU A 200 21.18 26.94 1.43
CA LEU A 200 20.04 26.61 2.30
C LEU A 200 18.75 27.34 1.88
N VAL A 201 18.84 28.62 1.54
CA VAL A 201 17.69 29.40 1.03
C VAL A 201 17.20 28.83 -0.30
N LEU A 202 18.11 28.51 -1.23
CA LEU A 202 17.78 27.87 -2.50
C LEU A 202 17.17 26.47 -2.30
N ALA A 203 17.65 25.70 -1.33
CA ALA A 203 17.10 24.40 -0.97
C ALA A 203 15.68 24.51 -0.37
N ALA A 204 15.38 25.60 0.33
CA ALA A 204 14.04 25.89 0.86
C ALA A 204 13.05 26.29 -0.24
N LEU A 205 13.51 27.05 -1.24
CA LEU A 205 12.74 27.42 -2.43
C LEU A 205 12.61 26.28 -3.45
N TRP A 206 13.36 25.18 -3.26
CA TRP A 206 13.43 24.14 -4.27
C TRP A 206 12.12 23.37 -4.40
N PRO A 207 11.67 23.12 -5.65
CA PRO A 207 10.34 22.62 -5.93
C PRO A 207 10.10 21.23 -5.33
N ARG A 208 8.95 21.08 -4.67
CA ARG A 208 8.54 19.82 -4.02
C ARG A 208 8.37 18.70 -5.07
N PRO A 209 9.09 17.56 -4.95
CA PRO A 209 9.01 16.51 -5.96
C PRO A 209 7.64 15.82 -5.93
N ARG A 210 6.92 15.90 -7.04
CA ARG A 210 5.60 15.25 -7.22
C ARG A 210 5.81 13.77 -7.54
N ARG A 211 5.50 12.87 -6.59
CA ARG A 211 5.68 11.41 -6.72
C ARG A 211 4.39 10.64 -7.03
N SER A 212 3.26 11.31 -7.24
CA SER A 212 1.99 10.70 -7.62
C SER A 212 1.82 10.56 -9.13
N LEU A 213 1.17 9.49 -9.58
CA LEU A 213 0.75 9.21 -10.94
C LEU A 213 -0.77 9.40 -11.05
N PRO A 214 -1.28 10.21 -11.99
CA PRO A 214 -2.72 10.39 -12.18
C PRO A 214 -3.35 9.12 -12.76
N VAL A 215 -4.50 8.73 -12.22
CA VAL A 215 -5.33 7.64 -12.75
C VAL A 215 -6.28 8.24 -13.80
N ALA A 216 -6.58 7.50 -14.87
CA ALA A 216 -7.55 7.94 -15.88
C ALA A 216 -8.97 7.81 -15.30
N ALA A 217 -9.38 8.78 -14.49
CA ALA A 217 -10.69 8.80 -13.85
C ALA A 217 -11.26 10.22 -13.86
N ARG A 218 -12.60 10.33 -13.92
CA ARG A 218 -13.31 11.62 -13.82
C ARG A 218 -13.23 12.25 -12.42
N THR A 219 -12.68 11.51 -11.44
CA THR A 219 -12.74 11.83 -10.00
C THR A 219 -11.41 12.34 -9.42
N GLY A 220 -10.44 12.75 -10.24
CA GLY A 220 -9.19 13.37 -9.73
C GLY A 220 -8.34 12.44 -8.85
N VAL A 221 -8.32 11.13 -9.14
CA VAL A 221 -7.64 10.13 -8.31
C VAL A 221 -6.15 10.03 -8.65
N PHE A 222 -5.32 9.94 -7.61
CA PHE A 222 -3.87 9.82 -7.74
C PHE A 222 -3.37 8.51 -7.11
N ALA A 223 -2.60 7.75 -7.87
CA ALA A 223 -1.87 6.59 -7.36
C ALA A 223 -0.45 7.02 -6.90
N THR A 224 -0.01 6.54 -5.74
CA THR A 224 1.39 6.66 -5.35
C THR A 224 2.24 5.67 -6.16
N ARG A 225 3.55 5.91 -6.27
CA ARG A 225 4.46 4.93 -6.89
C ARG A 225 4.44 3.59 -6.16
N GLY A 226 4.35 3.60 -4.83
CA GLY A 226 4.25 2.37 -4.02
C GLY A 226 2.99 1.57 -4.35
N ALA A 227 1.84 2.22 -4.49
CA ALA A 227 0.60 1.54 -4.89
C ALA A 227 0.70 0.92 -6.30
N VAL A 228 1.40 1.59 -7.23
CA VAL A 228 1.67 1.02 -8.57
C VAL A 228 2.64 -0.16 -8.49
N GLU A 229 3.64 -0.11 -7.60
CA GLU A 229 4.55 -1.24 -7.34
C GLU A 229 3.77 -2.44 -6.81
N GLU A 230 2.94 -2.22 -5.79
CA GLU A 230 2.13 -3.27 -5.16
C GLU A 230 1.13 -3.89 -6.14
N LEU A 231 0.40 -3.08 -6.92
CA LEU A 231 -0.49 -3.56 -7.97
C LEU A 231 0.26 -4.39 -9.03
N THR A 232 1.50 -4.00 -9.34
CA THR A 232 2.33 -4.73 -10.30
C THR A 232 2.82 -6.06 -9.74
N VAL A 233 3.21 -6.08 -8.45
CA VAL A 233 3.61 -7.31 -7.75
C VAL A 233 2.44 -8.27 -7.66
N ASP A 234 1.26 -7.81 -7.24
CA ASP A 234 0.03 -8.61 -7.19
C ASP A 234 -0.29 -9.24 -8.56
N SER A 235 -0.26 -8.42 -9.62
CA SER A 235 -0.53 -8.90 -10.97
C SER A 235 0.52 -9.88 -11.50
N ALA A 236 1.78 -9.75 -11.10
CA ALA A 236 2.86 -10.64 -11.52
C ALA A 236 2.87 -11.95 -10.72
N ALA A 237 2.65 -11.88 -9.40
CA ALA A 237 2.60 -13.05 -8.53
C ALA A 237 1.38 -13.93 -8.78
N GLY A 238 0.28 -13.36 -9.29
CA GLY A 238 -0.91 -14.12 -9.68
C GLY A 238 -0.75 -14.94 -10.97
N HIS A 239 0.37 -14.80 -11.68
CA HIS A 239 0.61 -15.54 -12.92
C HIS A 239 1.27 -16.90 -12.65
N GLY A 240 0.81 -17.94 -13.34
CA GLY A 240 1.37 -19.29 -13.22
C GLY A 240 2.85 -19.32 -13.61
N GLY A 241 3.69 -19.96 -12.80
CA GLY A 241 5.14 -20.05 -13.01
C GLY A 241 5.96 -18.92 -12.34
N VAL A 242 5.32 -17.94 -11.70
CA VAL A 242 6.01 -16.95 -10.86
C VAL A 242 6.08 -17.42 -9.41
N LEU A 243 7.30 -17.54 -8.89
CA LEU A 243 7.59 -17.95 -7.52
C LEU A 243 7.74 -16.75 -6.57
N ASP A 244 8.25 -15.64 -7.08
CA ASP A 244 8.41 -14.38 -6.34
C ASP A 244 8.41 -13.20 -7.31
N ALA A 245 7.94 -12.04 -6.86
CA ALA A 245 7.84 -10.84 -7.69
C ALA A 245 8.19 -9.57 -6.89
N SER A 246 9.01 -8.70 -7.49
CA SER A 246 9.27 -7.36 -6.98
C SER A 246 9.14 -6.32 -8.08
N ALA A 247 8.58 -5.16 -7.77
CA ALA A 247 8.41 -4.07 -8.72
C ALA A 247 9.06 -2.78 -8.22
N ARG A 248 9.48 -1.94 -9.16
CA ARG A 248 9.95 -0.57 -8.89
C ARG A 248 9.39 0.39 -9.91
N ALA A 249 8.56 1.32 -9.45
CA ALA A 249 7.91 2.34 -10.25
C ALA A 249 8.76 3.62 -10.32
N ARG A 250 8.83 4.15 -11.53
CA ARG A 250 9.44 5.45 -11.86
C ARG A 250 8.39 6.33 -12.54
N ARG A 251 8.77 7.57 -12.84
CA ARG A 251 7.85 8.56 -13.44
C ARG A 251 7.25 8.09 -14.79
N ARG A 252 7.99 7.29 -15.57
CA ARG A 252 7.62 6.89 -16.95
C ARG A 252 7.76 5.38 -17.21
N GLY A 253 7.99 4.59 -16.18
CA GLY A 253 8.23 3.16 -16.36
C GLY A 253 8.19 2.39 -15.06
N VAL A 254 7.95 1.08 -15.18
CA VAL A 254 7.94 0.12 -14.08
C VAL A 254 8.91 -0.98 -14.42
N ARG A 255 9.85 -1.27 -13.51
CA ARG A 255 10.75 -2.42 -13.61
C ARG A 255 10.21 -3.52 -12.72
N VAL A 256 9.90 -4.67 -13.30
CA VAL A 256 9.43 -5.87 -12.62
C VAL A 256 10.57 -6.88 -12.63
N ARG A 257 10.82 -7.52 -11.49
CA ARG A 257 11.71 -8.66 -11.37
C ARG A 257 10.89 -9.83 -10.88
N VAL A 258 10.83 -10.89 -11.67
CA VAL A 258 10.14 -12.13 -11.33
C VAL A 258 11.17 -13.25 -11.14
N LEU A 259 10.95 -14.08 -10.13
CA LEU A 259 11.60 -15.37 -9.99
C LEU A 259 10.67 -16.41 -10.62
N THR A 260 11.13 -17.14 -11.62
CA THR A 260 10.30 -18.12 -12.34
C THR A 260 10.80 -19.55 -12.14
N ASP A 261 9.91 -20.52 -12.36
CA ASP A 261 10.22 -21.95 -12.42
C ASP A 261 11.07 -22.34 -13.66
N GLY A 262 11.07 -21.47 -14.68
CA GLY A 262 11.98 -21.54 -15.83
C GLY A 262 11.28 -21.64 -17.18
N GLU A 263 9.94 -21.53 -17.22
CA GLU A 263 9.21 -21.49 -18.48
C GLU A 263 9.57 -20.22 -19.29
N PRO A 264 9.94 -20.33 -20.58
CA PRO A 264 10.43 -19.22 -21.39
C PRO A 264 9.37 -18.15 -21.73
N GLU A 265 8.08 -18.48 -21.74
CA GLU A 265 7.00 -17.56 -22.11
C GLU A 265 6.51 -16.68 -20.95
N THR A 266 6.70 -17.13 -19.71
CA THR A 266 6.26 -16.44 -18.47
C THR A 266 6.63 -14.95 -18.42
N PRO A 267 7.86 -14.51 -18.79
CA PRO A 267 8.21 -13.09 -18.70
C PRO A 267 7.41 -12.21 -19.68
N ALA A 268 7.05 -12.74 -20.84
CA ALA A 268 6.25 -12.04 -21.85
C ALA A 268 4.78 -11.94 -21.42
N GLU A 269 4.22 -13.03 -20.90
CA GLU A 269 2.85 -13.09 -20.40
C GLU A 269 2.65 -12.19 -19.17
N VAL A 270 3.59 -12.22 -18.22
CA VAL A 270 3.60 -11.29 -17.07
C VAL A 270 3.66 -9.84 -17.55
N ARG A 271 4.51 -9.55 -18.54
CA ARG A 271 4.60 -8.19 -19.11
C ARG A 271 3.26 -7.75 -19.69
N GLN A 272 2.58 -8.62 -20.44
CA GLN A 272 1.29 -8.32 -21.04
C GLN A 272 0.22 -8.05 -19.98
N GLY A 273 0.05 -8.97 -19.01
CA GLY A 273 -0.94 -8.82 -17.94
C GLY A 273 -0.72 -7.57 -17.09
N VAL A 274 0.54 -7.26 -16.75
CA VAL A 274 0.89 -6.01 -16.04
C VAL A 274 0.59 -4.78 -16.90
N THR A 275 0.90 -4.82 -18.20
CA THR A 275 0.65 -3.69 -19.11
C THR A 275 -0.84 -3.40 -19.23
N GLU A 276 -1.68 -4.45 -19.34
CA GLU A 276 -3.13 -4.34 -19.41
C GLU A 276 -3.71 -3.71 -18.14
N ARG A 277 -3.27 -4.15 -16.95
CA ARG A 277 -3.69 -3.53 -15.69
C ARG A 277 -3.27 -2.06 -15.59
N LEU A 278 -2.04 -1.74 -16.01
CA LEU A 278 -1.49 -0.37 -15.94
C LEU A 278 -2.03 0.57 -17.03
N ALA A 279 -2.73 0.06 -18.04
CA ALA A 279 -3.38 0.88 -19.07
C ALA A 279 -4.48 1.80 -18.51
N ARG A 280 -4.97 1.53 -17.28
CA ARG A 280 -5.95 2.37 -16.57
C ARG A 280 -5.34 3.67 -16.00
N LEU A 281 -4.02 3.80 -16.02
CA LEU A 281 -3.36 5.04 -15.63
C LEU A 281 -3.48 6.08 -16.76
N ALA A 282 -3.57 7.36 -16.42
CA ALA A 282 -3.70 8.43 -17.42
C ALA A 282 -2.51 8.50 -18.40
N ARG A 283 -1.36 7.94 -17.99
CA ARG A 283 -0.24 7.68 -18.88
C ARG A 283 0.32 6.29 -18.59
N THR A 284 0.19 5.39 -19.55
CA THR A 284 0.71 4.03 -19.44
C THR A 284 2.24 4.04 -19.30
N PRO A 285 2.79 3.53 -18.18
CA PRO A 285 4.23 3.46 -17.97
C PRO A 285 4.86 2.34 -18.82
N LYS A 286 6.10 2.55 -19.28
CA LYS A 286 6.84 1.49 -19.98
C LYS A 286 7.21 0.37 -19.00
N VAL A 287 6.68 -0.83 -19.22
CA VAL A 287 6.97 -2.02 -18.41
C VAL A 287 8.24 -2.71 -18.91
N ARG A 288 9.16 -3.03 -17.99
CA ARG A 288 10.33 -3.87 -18.25
C ARG A 288 10.33 -5.03 -17.25
N VAL A 289 10.27 -6.25 -17.74
CA VAL A 289 10.32 -7.47 -16.92
C VAL A 289 11.70 -8.08 -17.03
N GLY A 290 12.33 -8.37 -15.88
CA GLY A 290 13.51 -9.20 -15.80
C GLY A 290 13.16 -10.50 -15.07
N ALA A 291 13.49 -11.64 -15.66
CA ALA A 291 13.28 -12.93 -15.04
C ALA A 291 14.60 -13.49 -14.49
N ARG A 292 14.53 -14.14 -13.34
CA ARG A 292 15.60 -15.00 -12.82
C ARG A 292 15.02 -16.39 -12.59
N ARG A 293 15.76 -17.43 -12.93
CA ARG A 293 15.38 -18.81 -12.60
C ARG A 293 15.80 -19.11 -11.16
N LYS A 294 14.97 -19.82 -10.41
CA LYS A 294 15.36 -20.37 -9.12
C LYS A 294 16.36 -21.51 -9.34
N GLU A 295 17.60 -21.35 -8.89
CA GLU A 295 18.56 -22.46 -8.82
C GLU A 295 18.04 -23.48 -7.78
N ARG A 296 17.86 -24.74 -8.20
CA ARG A 296 17.60 -25.85 -7.27
C ARG A 296 18.87 -26.05 -6.44
N ARG A 297 18.78 -25.80 -5.13
CA ARG A 297 19.68 -26.40 -4.14
C ARG A 297 19.08 -27.71 -3.66
#